data_AF-A0A4U1ZGL3-F1
#
_entry.id   AF-A0A4U1ZGL3-F1
#
_cell.length_a   1.000
_cell.length_b   1.000
_cell.length_c   1.000
_cell.angle_alpha   90.00
_cell.angle_beta   90.00
_cell.angle_gamma   90.00
#
_symmetry.space_group_name_H-M   'P 1'
#
loop_
_entity.id
_entity.type
_entity.pdbx_description
1 polymer ?
#
loop_
_entity_poly.entity_id
_entity_poly.type
_entity_poly.pdbx_seq_one_letter_code
_entity_poly.pdbx_strand_id
1 'polypeptide(L)'
;MYHGHVYFPLRFAEQAETLRQKIITERKDVLEVYPLIQRLVGPHKMPMFEVHFVNKESGFVEWLEQARGDMSVLIHPVTEGEETLDHTVRATWLGRELGVFEEALTS
;
A
#
# COMPACT_ATOMS: atom_id res chain seq x y z
N MET A 1 -9.47 -10.24 0.07
CA MET A 1 -8.64 -9.31 0.87
C MET A 1 -7.76 -8.54 -0.10
N TYR A 2 -7.43 -7.30 0.23
CA TYR A 2 -6.52 -6.44 -0.51
C TYR A 2 -5.49 -5.85 0.44
N HIS A 3 -4.28 -5.65 -0.07
CA HIS A 3 -3.24 -4.88 0.59
C HIS A 3 -3.03 -3.56 -0.16
N GLY A 4 -2.79 -2.49 0.60
CA GLY A 4 -2.36 -1.19 0.12
C GLY A 4 -1.01 -0.84 0.72
N HIS A 5 -0.01 -0.62 -0.14
CA HIS A 5 1.35 -0.23 0.25
C HIS A 5 1.55 1.24 -0.08
N VAL A 6 1.61 2.09 0.95
CA VAL A 6 1.79 3.54 0.77
C VAL A 6 3.27 3.86 0.83
N TYR A 7 3.83 4.30 -0.29
CA TYR A 7 5.25 4.57 -0.44
C TYR A 7 5.61 6.01 -0.11
N PHE A 8 6.74 6.18 0.58
CA PHE A 8 7.27 7.49 0.91
C PHE A 8 8.82 7.49 0.87
N PRO A 9 9.45 8.59 0.41
CA PRO A 9 10.87 8.78 0.63
C PRO A 9 11.13 9.07 2.12
N LEU A 10 12.30 8.69 2.66
CA LEU A 10 12.61 8.86 4.09
C LEU A 10 12.44 10.29 4.62
N ARG A 11 12.71 11.30 3.80
CA ARG A 11 12.47 12.72 4.14
C ARG A 11 11.01 13.07 4.42
N PHE A 12 10.07 12.19 4.06
CA PHE A 12 8.63 12.33 4.27
C PHE A 12 8.06 11.32 5.28
N ALA A 13 8.89 10.72 6.13
CA ALA A 13 8.44 9.75 7.12
C ALA A 13 7.39 10.33 8.10
N GLU A 14 7.51 11.61 8.47
CA GLU A 14 6.54 12.26 9.36
C GLU A 14 5.17 12.44 8.68
N GLN A 15 5.15 12.82 7.39
CA GLN A 15 3.91 12.89 6.60
C GLN A 15 3.27 11.51 6.43
N ALA A 16 4.08 10.47 6.18
CA ALA A 16 3.60 9.11 6.08
C ALA A 16 3.00 8.61 7.40
N GLU A 17 3.65 8.90 8.53
CA GLU A 17 3.12 8.57 9.85
C GLU A 17 1.82 9.33 10.14
N THR A 18 1.75 10.61 9.75
CA THR A 18 0.52 11.41 9.88
C THR A 18 -0.64 10.78 9.11
N LEU A 19 -0.42 10.38 7.85
CA LEU A 19 -1.43 9.69 7.06
C LEU A 19 -1.83 8.36 7.69
N ARG A 20 -0.86 7.57 8.15
CA ARG A 20 -1.09 6.29 8.82
C ARG A 20 -1.98 6.45 10.05
N GLN A 21 -1.70 7.43 10.90
CA GLN A 21 -2.53 7.75 12.08
C GLN A 21 -3.93 8.24 11.68
N LYS A 22 -4.03 9.01 10.60
CA LYS A 22 -5.32 9.45 10.04
C LYS A 22 -6.16 8.25 9.57
N ILE A 23 -5.55 7.27 8.90
CA ILE A 23 -6.24 6.02 8.52
C ILE A 23 -6.76 5.31 9.77
N ILE A 24 -5.92 5.09 10.78
CA ILE A 24 -6.31 4.42 12.04
C ILE A 24 -7.48 5.15 12.73
N THR A 25 -7.48 6.48 12.69
CA THR A 25 -8.47 7.30 13.40
C THR A 25 -9.80 7.42 12.65
N GLU A 26 -9.75 7.60 11.34
CA GLU A 26 -10.92 7.94 10.52
C GLU A 26 -11.56 6.72 9.86
N ARG A 27 -10.82 5.61 9.67
CA ARG A 27 -11.27 4.47 8.85
C ARG A 27 -11.60 3.25 9.70
N LYS A 28 -12.86 2.84 9.63
CA LYS A 28 -13.40 1.64 10.31
C LYS A 28 -13.54 0.44 9.40
N ASP A 29 -13.30 0.64 8.11
CA ASP A 29 -13.44 -0.32 7.03
C ASP A 29 -12.08 -0.89 6.55
N VAL A 30 -10.99 -0.48 7.20
CA VAL A 30 -9.69 -1.17 7.12
C VAL A 30 -9.63 -2.26 8.19
N LEU A 31 -8.93 -3.34 7.87
CA LEU A 31 -8.75 -4.48 8.77
C LEU A 31 -7.55 -4.26 9.69
N GLU A 32 -6.41 -3.89 9.09
CA GLU A 32 -5.14 -3.72 9.81
C GLU A 32 -4.32 -2.59 9.18
N VAL A 33 -3.55 -1.89 10.01
CA VAL A 33 -2.63 -0.81 9.60
C VAL A 33 -1.29 -1.03 10.29
N TYR A 34 -0.24 -1.24 9.52
CA TYR A 34 1.08 -1.61 10.03
C TYR A 34 1.98 -0.39 10.28
N PRO A 35 3.00 -0.49 11.15
CA PRO A 35 4.00 0.57 11.32
C PRO A 35 4.79 0.87 10.03
N LEU A 36 5.41 2.06 9.99
CA LEU A 36 6.31 2.43 8.90
C LEU A 36 7.52 1.49 8.80
N ILE A 37 7.84 1.06 7.59
CA ILE A 37 9.08 0.36 7.25
C ILE A 37 9.99 1.33 6.51
N GLN A 38 10.99 1.87 7.22
CA GLN A 38 11.92 2.89 6.71
C GLN A 38 13.12 2.29 5.96
N ARG A 39 12.90 1.23 5.17
CA ARG A 39 13.91 0.54 4.37
C ARG A 39 13.23 -0.26 3.27
N LEU A 40 14.00 -0.77 2.31
CA LEU A 40 13.50 -1.74 1.34
C LEU A 40 13.22 -3.08 2.06
N VAL A 41 12.12 -3.72 1.69
CA VAL A 41 11.72 -5.03 2.20
C VAL A 41 10.92 -5.77 1.13
N GLY A 42 11.17 -7.06 0.94
CA GLY A 42 10.47 -7.89 -0.04
C GLY A 42 10.47 -7.26 -1.45
N PRO A 43 9.31 -7.19 -2.12
CA PRO A 43 9.21 -6.70 -3.49
C PRO A 43 9.20 -5.16 -3.60
N HIS A 44 9.24 -4.44 -2.48
CA HIS A 44 8.97 -3.00 -2.43
C HIS A 44 10.23 -2.16 -2.74
N LYS A 45 10.09 -1.27 -3.73
CA LYS A 45 11.18 -0.40 -4.24
C LYS A 45 11.38 0.91 -3.47
N MET A 46 10.61 1.14 -2.41
CA MET A 46 10.68 2.35 -1.58
C MET A 46 10.21 2.02 -0.15
N PRO A 47 10.64 2.77 0.89
CA PRO A 47 10.01 2.69 2.20
C PRO A 47 8.49 2.82 2.11
N MET A 48 7.78 2.04 2.91
CA MET A 48 6.32 1.97 2.86
C MET A 48 5.71 1.65 4.22
N PHE A 49 4.40 1.76 4.31
CA PHE A 49 3.61 1.02 5.29
C PHE A 49 2.44 0.32 4.60
N GLU A 50 1.96 -0.73 5.24
CA GLU A 50 0.95 -1.63 4.70
C GLU A 50 -0.40 -1.42 5.40
N VAL A 51 -1.48 -1.55 4.62
CA VAL A 51 -2.87 -1.50 5.10
C VAL A 51 -3.65 -2.64 4.49
N HIS A 52 -4.39 -3.38 5.29
CA HIS A 52 -5.28 -4.46 4.84
C HIS A 52 -6.72 -3.99 4.81
N PHE A 53 -7.47 -4.39 3.78
CA PHE A 53 -8.89 -4.09 3.66
C PHE A 53 -9.61 -5.16 2.83
N VAL A 54 -10.95 -5.20 2.92
CA VAL A 54 -11.74 -6.33 2.39
C VAL A 54 -11.78 -6.34 0.86
N ASN A 55 -12.03 -5.17 0.26
CA ASN A 55 -12.40 -5.01 -1.15
C ASN A 55 -11.91 -3.63 -1.66
N LYS A 56 -11.50 -3.55 -2.93
CA LYS A 56 -11.01 -2.31 -3.59
C LYS A 56 -12.06 -1.27 -4.01
N GLU A 57 -13.32 -1.68 -4.11
CA GLU A 57 -14.52 -0.87 -4.36
C GLU A 57 -15.12 -0.32 -3.05
N SER A 58 -14.52 -0.65 -1.91
CA SER A 58 -14.84 0.02 -0.66
C SER A 58 -14.39 1.47 -0.79
N GLY A 59 -15.14 2.38 -0.15
CA GLY A 59 -14.80 3.82 -0.08
C GLY A 59 -13.40 4.10 0.50
N PHE A 60 -12.64 3.06 0.90
CA PHE A 60 -11.25 3.16 1.30
C PHE A 60 -10.35 3.68 0.20
N VAL A 61 -10.43 3.11 -1.00
CA VAL A 61 -9.52 3.48 -2.08
C VAL A 61 -9.77 4.92 -2.54
N GLU A 62 -11.02 5.35 -2.67
CA GLU A 62 -11.37 6.71 -3.08
C GLU A 62 -10.96 7.76 -2.03
N TRP A 63 -11.20 7.48 -0.75
CA TRP A 63 -10.75 8.37 0.32
C TRP A 63 -9.21 8.40 0.40
N LEU A 64 -8.54 7.27 0.17
CA LEU A 64 -7.08 7.21 0.19
C LEU A 64 -6.50 8.04 -0.95
N GLU A 65 -7.10 8.00 -2.14
CA GLU A 65 -6.71 8.86 -3.27
C GLU A 65 -6.78 10.35 -2.89
N GLN A 66 -7.78 10.76 -2.11
CA GLN A 66 -7.91 12.15 -1.65
C GLN A 66 -6.97 12.50 -0.49
N ALA A 67 -6.66 11.54 0.37
CA ALA A 67 -5.88 11.77 1.60
C ALA A 67 -4.37 11.60 1.42
N ARG A 68 -3.91 10.80 0.45
CA ARG A 68 -2.51 10.38 0.32
C ARG A 68 -1.55 11.48 -0.13
N GLY A 69 -2.05 12.61 -0.61
CA GLY A 69 -1.24 13.64 -1.24
C GLY A 69 -0.45 13.06 -2.43
N ASP A 70 0.85 13.32 -2.48
CA ASP A 70 1.71 12.85 -3.57
C ASP A 70 2.31 11.44 -3.34
N MET A 71 2.03 10.79 -2.21
CA MET A 71 2.54 9.44 -1.92
C MET A 71 1.90 8.43 -2.87
N SER A 72 2.73 7.60 -3.51
CA SER A 72 2.24 6.57 -4.43
C SER A 72 1.76 5.36 -3.63
N VAL A 73 0.72 4.66 -4.11
CA VAL A 73 0.17 3.49 -3.43
C VAL A 73 0.04 2.33 -4.40
N LEU A 74 0.60 1.17 -4.04
CA LEU A 74 0.33 -0.10 -4.72
C LEU A 74 -0.83 -0.78 -4.02
N ILE A 75 -1.89 -1.09 -4.74
CA ILE A 75 -3.04 -1.84 -4.25
C ILE A 75 -3.12 -3.15 -5.00
N HIS A 76 -3.16 -4.28 -4.30
CA HIS A 76 -3.31 -5.59 -4.93
C HIS A 76 -4.23 -6.51 -4.14
N PRO A 77 -4.91 -7.48 -4.82
CA PRO A 77 -5.61 -8.54 -4.12
C PRO A 77 -4.63 -9.48 -3.43
N VAL A 78 -5.14 -10.33 -2.53
CA VAL A 78 -4.38 -11.40 -1.90
C VAL A 78 -5.01 -12.72 -2.32
N THR A 79 -4.31 -13.46 -3.16
CA THR A 79 -4.70 -14.74 -3.73
C THR A 79 -3.62 -15.76 -3.45
N GLU A 80 -4.00 -16.90 -2.87
CA GLU A 80 -3.06 -17.95 -2.46
C GLU A 80 -2.28 -18.49 -3.67
N GLY A 81 -0.95 -18.45 -3.60
CA GLY A 81 -0.06 -18.94 -4.66
C GLY A 81 0.00 -18.06 -5.92
N GLU A 82 -0.47 -16.81 -5.87
CA GLU A 82 -0.48 -15.92 -7.03
C GLU A 82 0.13 -14.54 -6.72
N GLU A 83 1.09 -14.45 -5.78
CA GLU A 83 1.70 -13.17 -5.38
C GLU A 83 2.25 -12.39 -6.57
N THR A 84 2.90 -13.08 -7.52
CA THR A 84 3.45 -12.43 -8.71
C THR A 84 2.36 -11.75 -9.53
N LEU A 85 1.24 -12.45 -9.79
CA LEU A 85 0.11 -11.88 -10.54
C LEU A 85 -0.58 -10.76 -9.77
N ASP A 86 -0.70 -10.92 -8.45
CA ASP A 86 -1.34 -9.94 -7.58
C ASP A 86 -0.58 -8.62 -7.58
N HIS A 87 0.75 -8.64 -7.43
CA HIS A 87 1.58 -7.43 -7.37
C HIS A 87 1.87 -6.80 -8.74
N THR A 88 1.60 -7.51 -9.84
CA THR A 88 1.85 -7.02 -11.21
C THR A 88 0.54 -6.79 -11.97
N VAL A 89 -0.05 -7.85 -12.54
CA VAL A 89 -1.17 -7.78 -13.46
C VAL A 89 -2.47 -7.33 -12.80
N ARG A 90 -2.70 -7.73 -11.54
CA ARG A 90 -3.94 -7.43 -10.82
C ARG A 90 -3.82 -6.22 -9.89
N ALA A 91 -2.64 -5.62 -9.85
CA ALA A 91 -2.37 -4.44 -9.07
C ALA A 91 -3.04 -3.20 -9.68
N THR A 92 -3.30 -2.22 -8.82
CA THR A 92 -3.71 -0.87 -9.18
C THR A 92 -2.78 0.10 -8.48
N TRP A 93 -2.34 1.13 -9.21
CA TRP A 93 -1.52 2.18 -8.64
C TRP A 93 -2.34 3.46 -8.46
N LEU A 94 -2.17 4.06 -7.29
CA LEU A 94 -2.55 5.45 -7.06
C LEU A 94 -1.30 6.32 -7.16
N GLY A 95 -1.35 7.36 -8.00
CA GLY A 95 -0.19 8.22 -8.26
C GLY A 95 0.82 7.56 -9.20
N ARG A 96 2.12 7.72 -8.90
CA ARG A 96 3.19 7.22 -9.76
C ARG A 96 3.43 5.73 -9.53
N GLU A 97 3.39 4.96 -10.60
CA GLU A 97 3.81 3.56 -10.56
C GLU A 97 5.33 3.45 -10.34
N LEU A 98 5.72 2.73 -9.28
CA LEU A 98 7.13 2.45 -8.95
C LEU A 98 7.56 1.04 -9.42
N GLY A 99 6.58 0.17 -9.69
CA GLY A 99 6.77 -1.26 -9.88
C GLY A 99 7.28 -1.95 -8.61
N VAL A 100 7.65 -3.22 -8.78
CA VAL A 100 8.16 -4.09 -7.71
C VAL A 100 9.41 -4.84 -8.17
N PHE A 101 10.17 -5.42 -7.24
CA PHE A 101 11.20 -6.41 -7.54
C PHE A 101 10.51 -7.77 -7.74
N GLU A 102 10.21 -8.12 -8.99
CA GLU A 102 9.52 -9.37 -9.31
C GLU A 102 10.33 -10.60 -8.92
N GLU A 103 11.66 -10.51 -8.90
CA GLU A 103 12.56 -11.56 -8.44
C GLU A 103 12.43 -11.87 -6.94
N ALA A 104 11.82 -10.97 -6.17
CA ALA A 104 11.55 -11.13 -4.75
C ALA A 104 10.12 -11.64 -4.46
N LEU A 105 9.29 -11.82 -5.50
CA LEU A 105 7.97 -12.41 -5.39
C LEU A 105 8.09 -13.92 -5.52
N THR A 106 7.47 -14.65 -4.60
CA THR A 106 7.36 -16.11 -4.72
C THR A 106 6.15 -16.47 -5.58
N SER A 107 6.31 -17.49 -6.43
CA SER A 107 5.18 -18.17 -7.09
C SER A 107 4.67 -19.28 -6.19
#